data_AF-A0A396Z368-F1
#
_entry.id   AF-A0A396Z368-F1
#
_cell.length_a   1.000
_cell.length_b   1.000
_cell.length_c   1.000
_cell.angle_alpha   90.00
_cell.angle_beta   90.00
_cell.angle_gamma   90.00
#
_symmetry.space_group_name_H-M   'P 1'
#
loop_
_entity.id
_entity.type
_entity.pdbx_description
1 polymer ?
#
loop_
_entity_poly.entity_id
_entity_poly.type
_entity_poly.pdbx_seq_one_letter_code
_entity_poly.pdbx_strand_id
1 'polypeptide(L)'
;MEMLSIRADQFIESTLTERKNDVVTILVPENYYHSLGPEEQKNLRRKLPALLRRYGKFLAGASRLNARAGKILYQKDQGKMIRINFRVESGMWNILGLLALSHGVSRCFLFNYMLALDSVEVGDSIVETINAGAPTFHSYYSFIWHLDLQSKRIFRKLEFTPNPIFPIFYGDYWIRTS
;
A
#
# COMPACT_ATOMS: atom_id res chain seq x y z
N MET A 1 -14.71 14.46 42.70
CA MET A 1 -13.77 14.44 41.56
C MET A 1 -14.61 14.63 40.32
N GLU A 2 -14.55 15.81 39.70
CA GLU A 2 -15.30 16.05 38.46
C GLU A 2 -14.63 15.31 37.30
N MET A 3 -15.39 14.44 36.63
CA MET A 3 -14.92 13.69 35.48
C MET A 3 -15.27 14.47 34.21
N LEU A 4 -14.28 15.13 33.63
CA LEU A 4 -14.39 15.78 32.33
C LEU A 4 -14.30 14.72 31.23
N SER A 5 -15.44 14.41 30.59
CA SER A 5 -15.47 13.57 29.39
C SER A 5 -15.22 14.43 28.15
N ILE A 6 -14.18 14.09 27.39
CA ILE A 6 -13.86 14.72 26.10
C ILE A 6 -14.54 13.93 24.99
N ARG A 7 -15.03 14.61 23.93
CA ARG A 7 -15.64 13.95 22.75
C ARG A 7 -14.65 12.95 22.14
N ALA A 8 -14.95 11.66 22.26
CA ALA A 8 -14.12 10.55 21.79
C ALA A 8 -14.71 9.83 20.56
N ASP A 9 -15.87 10.27 20.07
CA ASP A 9 -16.70 9.64 19.04
C ASP A 9 -16.61 10.34 17.66
N GLN A 10 -15.68 11.26 17.50
CA GLN A 10 -15.52 12.02 16.25
C GLN A 10 -14.84 11.14 15.18
N PHE A 11 -15.50 10.92 14.04
CA PHE A 11 -14.92 10.27 12.87
C PHE A 11 -15.38 10.93 11.57
N ILE A 12 -14.61 10.74 10.50
CA ILE A 12 -14.93 11.19 9.13
C ILE A 12 -15.05 9.95 8.27
N GLU A 13 -16.10 9.91 7.45
CA GLU A 13 -16.38 8.81 6.52
C GLU A 13 -16.56 9.37 5.10
N SER A 14 -16.10 8.61 4.12
CA SER A 14 -16.23 8.91 2.70
C SER A 14 -16.25 7.61 1.91
N THR A 15 -16.77 7.64 0.69
CA THR A 15 -16.72 6.46 -0.19
C THR A 15 -15.28 6.12 -0.53
N LEU A 16 -14.90 4.84 -0.40
CA LEU A 16 -13.54 4.39 -0.68
C LEU A 16 -13.11 4.68 -2.13
N THR A 17 -14.04 4.49 -3.07
CA THR A 17 -13.87 4.74 -4.50
C THR A 17 -14.72 5.93 -4.92
N GLU A 18 -14.06 7.04 -5.23
CA GLU A 18 -14.65 8.25 -5.81
C GLU A 18 -15.06 8.00 -7.28
N ARG A 19 -16.07 8.72 -7.78
CA ARG A 19 -16.52 8.59 -9.18
C ARG A 19 -15.47 9.02 -10.20
N LYS A 20 -14.50 9.86 -9.78
CA LYS A 20 -13.44 10.39 -10.64
C LYS A 20 -12.09 9.97 -10.09
N ASN A 21 -11.16 9.66 -11.01
CA ASN A 21 -9.78 9.39 -10.64
C ASN A 21 -9.05 10.67 -10.23
N ASP A 22 -8.33 10.59 -9.13
CA ASP A 22 -7.52 11.68 -8.59
C ASP A 22 -6.19 11.80 -9.31
N VAL A 23 -5.72 13.04 -9.48
CA VAL A 23 -4.35 13.30 -9.95
C VAL A 23 -3.41 13.19 -8.76
N VAL A 24 -2.53 12.18 -8.80
CA VAL A 24 -1.55 11.92 -7.76
C VAL A 24 -0.13 12.11 -8.29
N THR A 25 0.81 12.37 -7.39
CA THR A 25 2.23 12.51 -7.72
C THR A 25 3.04 11.45 -6.98
N ILE A 26 3.96 10.80 -7.70
CA ILE A 26 5.03 9.98 -7.13
C ILE A 26 6.39 10.51 -7.58
N LEU A 27 7.38 10.38 -6.70
CA LEU A 27 8.79 10.63 -7.02
C LEU A 27 9.48 9.32 -7.38
N VAL A 28 10.19 9.31 -8.49
CA VAL A 28 10.98 8.17 -8.98
C VAL A 28 12.42 8.64 -9.24
N PRO A 29 13.45 7.82 -8.98
CA PRO A 29 14.83 8.15 -9.32
C PRO A 29 14.99 8.40 -10.82
N GLU A 30 15.70 9.47 -11.17
CA GLU A 30 15.91 9.90 -12.56
C GLU A 30 16.68 8.85 -13.37
N ASN A 31 17.68 8.21 -12.76
CA ASN A 31 18.45 7.12 -13.36
C ASN A 31 17.57 5.93 -13.74
N TYR A 32 16.67 5.51 -12.85
CA TYR A 32 15.70 4.44 -13.13
C TYR A 32 14.76 4.84 -14.26
N TYR A 33 14.24 6.08 -14.25
CA TYR A 33 13.34 6.52 -15.31
C TYR A 33 14.01 6.53 -16.69
N HIS A 34 15.27 6.98 -16.76
CA HIS A 34 16.02 7.00 -18.02
C HIS A 34 16.51 5.64 -18.48
N SER A 35 16.63 4.65 -17.59
CA SER A 35 16.92 3.27 -18.02
C SER A 35 15.72 2.58 -18.68
N LEU A 36 14.50 3.10 -18.50
CA LEU A 36 13.30 2.58 -19.13
C LEU A 36 13.17 3.03 -20.60
N GLY A 37 12.65 2.15 -21.46
CA GLY A 37 12.30 2.51 -22.83
C GLY A 37 11.12 3.50 -22.89
N PRO A 38 10.88 4.18 -24.04
CA PRO A 38 9.82 5.18 -24.17
C PRO A 38 8.41 4.67 -23.79
N GLU A 39 8.08 3.45 -24.19
CA GLU A 39 6.80 2.82 -23.85
C GLU A 39 6.70 2.48 -22.36
N GLU A 40 7.79 2.03 -21.74
CA GLU A 40 7.82 1.73 -20.31
C GLU A 40 7.69 2.98 -19.44
N GLN A 41 8.34 4.09 -19.84
CA GLN A 41 8.18 5.39 -19.18
C GLN A 41 6.72 5.86 -19.22
N LYS A 42 6.04 5.66 -20.35
CA LYS A 42 4.60 5.96 -20.49
C LYS A 42 3.75 5.03 -19.62
N ASN A 43 4.09 3.75 -19.58
CA ASN A 43 3.39 2.74 -18.79
C ASN A 43 3.63 2.86 -17.28
N LEU A 44 4.71 3.49 -16.85
CA LEU A 44 5.00 3.74 -15.43
C LEU A 44 3.86 4.49 -14.72
N ARG A 45 3.19 5.40 -15.43
CA ARG A 45 2.00 6.14 -14.96
C ARG A 45 0.78 5.24 -14.70
N ARG A 46 0.79 4.02 -15.24
CA ARG A 46 -0.28 3.03 -15.15
C ARG A 46 0.12 1.82 -14.30
N LYS A 47 1.36 1.76 -13.80
CA LYS A 47 1.88 0.61 -13.06
C LYS A 47 1.27 0.44 -11.67
N LEU A 48 0.81 1.52 -11.01
CA LEU A 48 0.38 1.44 -9.60
C LEU A 48 -0.68 0.34 -9.35
N PRO A 49 -1.81 0.25 -10.08
CA PRO A 49 -2.77 -0.83 -9.88
C PRO A 49 -2.18 -2.23 -10.09
N ALA A 50 -1.33 -2.41 -11.10
CA ALA A 50 -0.71 -3.70 -11.38
C ALA A 50 0.26 -4.11 -10.25
N LEU A 51 1.09 -3.18 -9.78
CA LEU A 51 2.01 -3.41 -8.66
C LEU A 51 1.25 -3.73 -7.37
N LEU A 52 0.17 -3.00 -7.06
CA LEU A 52 -0.63 -3.29 -5.87
C LEU A 52 -1.33 -4.64 -5.95
N ARG A 53 -1.83 -5.03 -7.13
CA ARG A 53 -2.42 -6.36 -7.33
C ARG A 53 -1.40 -7.48 -7.15
N ARG A 54 -0.16 -7.26 -7.61
CA ARG A 54 0.93 -8.23 -7.50
C ARG A 54 1.46 -8.31 -6.06
N TYR A 55 1.81 -7.18 -5.45
CA TYR A 55 2.55 -7.14 -4.19
C TYR A 55 1.72 -6.81 -2.95
N GLY A 56 0.45 -6.42 -3.08
CA GLY A 56 -0.35 -5.90 -1.97
C GLY A 56 -0.54 -6.88 -0.80
N LYS A 57 -0.86 -8.15 -1.10
CA LYS A 57 -0.95 -9.22 -0.08
C LYS A 57 0.40 -9.50 0.56
N PHE A 58 1.44 -9.64 -0.27
CA PHE A 58 2.81 -9.85 0.21
C PHE A 58 3.20 -8.74 1.19
N LEU A 59 2.99 -7.47 0.83
CA LEU A 59 3.29 -6.33 1.70
C LEU A 59 2.47 -6.36 2.99
N ALA A 60 1.18 -6.72 2.94
CA ALA A 60 0.37 -6.81 4.16
C ALA A 60 0.97 -7.79 5.19
N GLY A 61 1.46 -8.94 4.72
CA GLY A 61 2.09 -9.99 5.56
C GLY A 61 3.59 -9.84 5.80
N ALA A 62 4.30 -9.03 5.02
CA ALA A 62 5.75 -8.90 5.10
C ALA A 62 6.21 -8.14 6.36
N SER A 63 7.45 -8.41 6.77
CA SER A 63 8.14 -7.63 7.78
C SER A 63 8.14 -6.13 7.42
N ARG A 64 8.08 -5.27 8.44
CA ARG A 64 8.02 -3.82 8.21
C ARG A 64 9.34 -3.31 7.65
N LEU A 65 9.25 -2.46 6.61
CA LEU A 65 10.44 -1.93 5.93
C LEU A 65 11.22 -0.97 6.83
N ASN A 66 10.52 -0.27 7.73
CA ASN A 66 11.13 0.56 8.75
C ASN A 66 10.94 -0.07 10.15
N ALA A 67 12.03 -0.31 10.85
CA ALA A 67 12.02 -0.81 12.23
C ALA A 67 11.56 0.23 13.26
N ARG A 68 11.49 1.53 12.90
CA ARG A 68 11.16 2.62 13.82
C ARG A 68 9.72 3.09 13.65
N ALA A 69 8.83 2.64 14.53
CA ALA A 69 7.41 2.98 14.55
C ALA A 69 7.08 4.47 14.76
N GLY A 70 8.04 5.31 15.18
CA GLY A 70 7.87 6.76 15.29
C GLY A 70 8.39 7.57 14.11
N LYS A 71 8.97 6.93 13.08
CA LYS A 71 9.55 7.63 11.92
C LYS A 71 8.94 7.15 10.62
N ILE A 72 8.97 8.00 9.60
CA ILE A 72 8.66 7.64 8.21
C ILE A 72 9.98 7.66 7.44
N LEU A 73 10.30 6.56 6.75
CA LEU A 73 11.43 6.53 5.82
C LEU A 73 11.01 7.12 4.48
N TYR A 74 11.90 7.93 3.94
CA TYR A 74 11.83 8.49 2.60
C TYR A 74 12.98 7.91 1.79
N GLN A 75 12.91 8.06 0.47
CA GLN A 75 14.01 7.65 -0.40
C GLN A 75 15.26 8.45 -0.03
N LYS A 76 16.37 7.75 0.19
CA LYS A 76 17.68 8.32 0.46
C LYS A 76 18.66 7.84 -0.60
N ASP A 77 19.62 8.71 -0.92
CA ASP A 77 20.77 8.35 -1.75
C ASP A 77 20.38 7.82 -3.15
N GLN A 78 19.24 8.27 -3.67
CA GLN A 78 18.73 7.89 -5.01
C GLN A 78 19.13 8.88 -6.11
N GLY A 79 19.96 9.87 -5.81
CA GLY A 79 20.29 10.96 -6.72
C GLY A 79 19.10 11.88 -7.01
N LYS A 80 19.05 12.39 -8.24
CA LYS A 80 17.97 13.30 -8.67
C LYS A 80 16.66 12.54 -8.80
N MET A 81 15.58 13.14 -8.28
CA MET A 81 14.23 12.57 -8.32
C MET A 81 13.39 13.33 -9.34
N ILE A 82 12.62 12.61 -10.14
CA ILE A 82 11.65 13.20 -11.07
C ILE A 82 10.23 13.05 -10.54
N ARG A 83 9.38 14.03 -10.85
CA ARG A 83 7.95 14.01 -10.51
C ARG A 83 7.16 13.33 -11.63
N ILE A 84 6.43 12.30 -11.28
CA ILE A 84 5.50 11.63 -12.19
C ILE A 84 4.09 11.85 -11.68
N ASN A 85 3.27 12.49 -12.50
CA ASN A 85 1.85 12.69 -12.23
C ASN A 85 1.03 11.69 -13.03
N PHE A 86 0.03 11.08 -12.38
CA PHE A 86 -0.89 10.17 -13.04
C PHE A 86 -2.26 10.17 -12.35
N ARG A 87 -3.26 9.64 -13.04
CA ARG A 87 -4.61 9.48 -12.51
C ARG A 87 -4.80 8.07 -11.98
N VAL A 88 -5.33 7.95 -10.76
CA VAL A 88 -5.64 6.66 -10.15
C VAL A 88 -6.94 6.74 -9.36
N GLU A 89 -7.63 5.61 -9.25
CA GLU A 89 -8.77 5.45 -8.37
C GLU A 89 -8.36 5.69 -6.90
N SER A 90 -9.18 6.42 -6.15
CA SER A 90 -8.93 6.79 -4.75
C SER A 90 -8.69 5.56 -3.85
N GLY A 91 -9.42 4.46 -4.06
CA GLY A 91 -9.27 3.23 -3.29
C GLY A 91 -7.85 2.64 -3.40
N MET A 92 -7.29 2.59 -4.60
CA MET A 92 -5.92 2.11 -4.84
C MET A 92 -4.88 3.04 -4.21
N TRP A 93 -5.10 4.36 -4.29
CA TRP A 93 -4.21 5.33 -3.65
C TRP A 93 -4.24 5.24 -2.13
N ASN A 94 -5.41 4.99 -1.55
CA ASN A 94 -5.61 4.79 -0.12
C ASN A 94 -4.96 3.49 0.36
N ILE A 95 -5.08 2.39 -0.40
CA ILE A 95 -4.38 1.12 -0.12
C ILE A 95 -2.87 1.32 -0.12
N LEU A 96 -2.31 2.01 -1.13
CA LEU A 96 -0.88 2.35 -1.15
C LEU A 96 -0.47 3.14 0.11
N GLY A 97 -1.28 4.13 0.49
CA GLY A 97 -1.06 4.94 1.68
C GLY A 97 -1.06 4.13 2.97
N LEU A 98 -2.06 3.27 3.13
CA LEU A 98 -2.22 2.38 4.27
C LEU A 98 -1.03 1.42 4.41
N LEU A 99 -0.64 0.74 3.33
CA LEU A 99 0.53 -0.14 3.32
C LEU A 99 1.82 0.66 3.61
N ALA A 100 1.99 1.84 3.02
CA ALA A 100 3.17 2.66 3.28
C ALA A 100 3.26 3.05 4.76
N LEU A 101 2.15 3.48 5.37
CA LEU A 101 2.07 3.80 6.79
C LEU A 101 2.37 2.59 7.67
N SER A 102 1.83 1.41 7.35
CA SER A 102 2.09 0.19 8.12
C SER A 102 3.56 -0.21 8.11
N HIS A 103 4.24 -0.06 6.96
CA HIS A 103 5.68 -0.28 6.83
C HIS A 103 6.54 0.88 7.35
N GLY A 104 5.93 2.01 7.74
CA GLY A 104 6.65 3.19 8.24
C GLY A 104 7.49 3.89 7.16
N VAL A 105 6.98 3.93 5.92
CA VAL A 105 7.64 4.52 4.75
C VAL A 105 6.69 5.50 4.04
N SER A 106 7.22 6.35 3.16
CA SER A 106 6.41 7.22 2.31
C SER A 106 5.73 6.43 1.18
N ARG A 107 4.64 6.97 0.59
CA ARG A 107 4.00 6.37 -0.60
C ARG A 107 4.99 6.23 -1.76
N CYS A 108 5.83 7.24 -1.97
CA CYS A 108 6.84 7.23 -3.02
C CYS A 108 7.89 6.14 -2.74
N PHE A 109 8.33 5.98 -1.49
CA PHE A 109 9.24 4.90 -1.11
C PHE A 109 8.65 3.53 -1.43
N LEU A 110 7.41 3.27 -0.97
CA LEU A 110 6.77 1.97 -1.19
C LEU A 110 6.54 1.68 -2.68
N PHE A 111 6.18 2.70 -3.47
CA PHE A 111 6.06 2.55 -4.92
C PHE A 111 7.39 2.14 -5.57
N ASN A 112 8.50 2.82 -5.25
CA ASN A 112 9.81 2.47 -5.78
C ASN A 112 10.29 1.09 -5.29
N TYR A 113 9.96 0.71 -4.06
CA TYR A 113 10.23 -0.63 -3.55
C TYR A 113 9.50 -1.70 -4.39
N MET A 114 8.22 -1.50 -4.73
CA MET A 114 7.50 -2.41 -5.62
C MET A 114 8.08 -2.44 -7.04
N LEU A 115 8.58 -1.33 -7.58
CA LEU A 115 9.29 -1.33 -8.87
C LEU A 115 10.58 -2.16 -8.80
N ALA A 116 11.32 -2.05 -7.70
CA ALA A 116 12.54 -2.84 -7.50
C ALA A 116 12.23 -4.33 -7.38
N LEU A 117 11.16 -4.71 -6.67
CA LEU A 117 10.68 -6.10 -6.62
C LEU A 117 10.33 -6.63 -8.03
N ASP A 118 9.69 -5.79 -8.84
CA ASP A 118 9.30 -6.10 -10.22
C ASP A 118 10.50 -6.30 -11.15
N SER A 119 11.61 -5.58 -10.92
CA SER A 119 12.78 -5.64 -11.80
C SER A 119 13.72 -6.82 -11.52
N VAL A 120 13.69 -7.39 -10.32
CA VAL A 120 14.60 -8.49 -9.95
C VAL A 120 13.98 -9.89 -10.12
N GLU A 121 12.72 -9.99 -10.54
CA GLU A 121 11.93 -11.25 -10.63
C GLU A 121 11.90 -12.11 -9.33
N VAL A 122 12.52 -11.66 -8.24
CA VAL A 122 12.51 -12.28 -6.89
C VAL A 122 11.09 -12.42 -6.34
N GLY A 123 10.13 -11.68 -6.91
CA GLY A 123 8.72 -11.77 -6.57
C GLY A 123 8.05 -13.09 -6.98
N ASP A 124 8.52 -13.80 -8.00
CA ASP A 124 7.60 -14.68 -8.75
C ASP A 124 7.13 -15.88 -7.93
N SER A 125 8.01 -16.67 -7.33
CA SER A 125 7.58 -17.86 -6.56
C SER A 125 6.75 -17.55 -5.30
N ILE A 126 7.13 -16.53 -4.52
CA ILE A 126 6.43 -16.17 -3.27
C ILE A 126 5.13 -15.42 -3.57
N VAL A 127 5.16 -14.51 -4.55
CA VAL A 127 3.98 -13.74 -4.95
C VAL A 127 2.97 -14.63 -5.66
N GLU A 128 3.40 -15.57 -6.51
CA GLU A 128 2.52 -16.57 -7.11
C GLU A 128 1.82 -17.41 -6.04
N THR A 129 2.56 -17.87 -5.03
CA THR A 129 1.99 -18.64 -3.91
C THR A 129 0.97 -17.82 -3.11
N ILE A 130 1.29 -16.55 -2.80
CA ILE A 130 0.40 -15.66 -2.02
C ILE A 130 -0.82 -15.19 -2.83
N ASN A 131 -0.67 -15.08 -4.16
CA ASN A 131 -1.75 -14.73 -5.08
C ASN A 131 -2.50 -15.94 -5.64
N ALA A 132 -2.14 -17.17 -5.26
CA ALA A 132 -2.89 -18.36 -5.59
C ALA A 132 -4.28 -18.29 -4.92
N GLY A 133 -5.31 -18.07 -5.73
CA GLY A 133 -6.70 -17.93 -5.30
C GLY A 133 -7.24 -16.48 -5.25
N ALA A 134 -8.56 -16.34 -5.43
CA ALA A 134 -9.29 -15.09 -5.22
C ALA A 134 -9.46 -14.80 -3.70
N PRO A 135 -9.54 -13.53 -3.24
CA PRO A 135 -9.44 -12.25 -3.97
C PRO A 135 -8.05 -11.60 -3.91
N THR A 136 -7.75 -10.66 -4.80
CA THR A 136 -6.45 -9.95 -4.89
C THR A 136 -6.13 -9.01 -3.71
N PHE A 137 -7.16 -8.50 -3.03
CA PHE A 137 -7.04 -7.66 -1.84
C PHE A 137 -7.86 -8.23 -0.69
N HIS A 138 -7.54 -7.85 0.55
CA HIS A 138 -8.36 -8.20 1.71
C HIS A 138 -9.67 -7.42 1.73
N SER A 139 -10.71 -7.98 2.34
CA SER A 139 -12.03 -7.36 2.49
C SER A 139 -11.98 -6.13 3.38
N TYR A 140 -11.16 -6.19 4.44
CA TYR A 140 -11.01 -5.10 5.39
C TYR A 140 -9.53 -4.89 5.68
N TYR A 141 -9.19 -3.62 5.91
CA TYR A 141 -7.90 -3.22 6.43
C TYR A 141 -8.09 -2.19 7.54
N SER A 142 -7.32 -2.33 8.61
CA SER A 142 -7.24 -1.35 9.68
C SER A 142 -5.78 -1.08 10.02
N PHE A 143 -5.40 0.19 10.01
CA PHE A 143 -4.08 0.61 10.45
C PHE A 143 -4.20 1.26 11.83
N ILE A 144 -3.43 0.73 12.77
CA ILE A 144 -3.36 1.22 14.15
C ILE A 144 -1.97 1.84 14.35
N TRP A 145 -1.96 3.12 14.68
CA TRP A 145 -0.77 3.81 15.18
C TRP A 145 -0.98 4.11 16.65
N HIS A 146 -0.36 3.31 17.51
CA HIS A 146 -0.59 3.38 18.95
C HIS A 146 0.58 4.09 19.63
N LEU A 147 0.25 5.11 20.43
CA LEU A 147 1.18 5.88 21.23
C LEU A 147 0.81 5.71 22.70
N ASP A 148 1.58 4.92 23.43
CA ASP A 148 1.45 4.75 24.87
C ASP A 148 2.44 5.71 25.56
N LEU A 149 1.92 6.82 26.04
CA LEU A 149 2.70 7.86 26.70
C LEU A 149 3.18 7.44 28.09
N GLN A 150 2.45 6.56 28.78
CA GLN A 150 2.80 6.10 30.12
C GLN A 150 3.99 5.13 30.06
N SER A 151 3.92 4.12 29.18
CA SER A 151 5.02 3.18 28.99
C SER A 151 6.11 3.69 28.03
N LYS A 152 5.90 4.87 27.43
CA LYS A 152 6.79 5.50 26.43
C LYS A 152 7.02 4.60 25.20
N ARG A 153 5.98 3.89 24.78
CA ARG A 153 6.03 2.95 23.65
C ARG A 153 5.21 3.46 22.48
N ILE A 154 5.66 3.11 21.29
CA ILE A 154 4.97 3.41 20.04
C ILE A 154 5.03 2.19 19.13
N PHE A 155 3.91 1.84 18.51
CA PHE A 155 3.87 0.76 17.53
C PHE A 155 2.93 1.06 16.37
N ARG A 156 3.17 0.35 15.27
CA ARG A 156 2.33 0.35 14.08
C ARG A 156 1.86 -1.07 13.82
N LYS A 157 0.56 -1.25 13.69
CA LYS A 157 -0.05 -2.54 13.39
C LYS A 157 -0.94 -2.40 12.15
N LEU A 158 -0.86 -3.39 11.27
CA LEU A 158 -1.82 -3.57 10.20
C LEU A 158 -2.65 -4.80 10.56
N GLU A 159 -3.95 -4.62 10.58
CA GLU A 159 -4.93 -5.66 10.70
C GLU A 159 -5.68 -5.76 9.37
N PHE A 160 -6.02 -6.97 8.96
CA PHE A 160 -6.72 -7.22 7.71
C PHE A 160 -7.50 -8.54 7.80
N THR A 161 -8.58 -8.63 7.02
CA THR A 161 -9.47 -9.79 6.99
C THR A 161 -9.78 -10.17 5.54
N PRO A 162 -9.70 -11.45 5.14
CA PRO A 162 -9.45 -12.62 5.99
C PRO A 162 -7.99 -12.76 6.42
N ASN A 163 -7.77 -13.29 7.63
CA ASN A 163 -6.48 -13.73 8.14
C ASN A 163 -6.70 -14.91 9.11
N PRO A 164 -6.23 -16.14 8.81
CA PRO A 164 -5.36 -16.50 7.69
C PRO A 164 -6.07 -16.39 6.32
N ILE A 165 -5.29 -16.15 5.27
CA ILE A 165 -5.77 -16.21 3.88
C ILE A 165 -5.90 -17.69 3.52
N PHE A 166 -7.13 -18.18 3.37
CA PHE A 166 -7.35 -19.54 2.89
C PHE A 166 -7.33 -19.52 1.35
N PRO A 167 -6.42 -20.27 0.69
CA PRO A 167 -6.39 -20.39 -0.78
C PRO A 167 -7.55 -21.23 -1.34
N ILE A 168 -8.56 -21.55 -0.53
CA ILE A 168 -9.58 -22.56 -0.81
C ILE A 168 -10.71 -21.91 -1.62
N PHE A 169 -10.81 -22.28 -2.90
CA PHE A 169 -12.01 -22.27 -3.75
C PHE A 169 -13.05 -21.15 -3.47
N TYR A 170 -12.70 -19.90 -3.78
CA TYR A 170 -13.72 -18.88 -4.06
C TYR A 170 -14.10 -18.94 -5.55
N GLY A 171 -14.67 -20.08 -5.96
CA GLY A 171 -15.60 -20.11 -7.09
C GLY A 171 -16.92 -19.48 -6.65
N ASP A 172 -17.58 -18.76 -7.54
CA ASP A 172 -19.01 -18.46 -7.51
C ASP A 172 -19.56 -17.23 -6.76
N TYR A 173 -18.76 -16.42 -6.04
CA TYR A 173 -19.32 -15.16 -5.46
C TYR A 173 -19.41 -13.98 -6.44
N TRP A 174 -18.87 -14.10 -7.66
CA TRP A 174 -18.93 -13.05 -8.70
C TRP A 174 -19.61 -13.48 -10.00
N ILE A 175 -20.36 -14.60 -9.99
CA ILE A 175 -21.30 -14.85 -11.08
C ILE A 175 -22.48 -13.89 -10.87
N ARG A 176 -22.56 -12.87 -11.73
CA ARG A 176 -23.78 -12.08 -11.89
C ARG A 176 -24.93 -13.07 -12.11
N THR A 177 -25.85 -13.15 -11.17
CA THR A 177 -27.18 -13.69 -11.46
C THR A 177 -27.80 -12.77 -12.50
N SER A 178 -27.94 -13.31 -13.71
CA SER A 178 -28.73 -12.79 -14.83
C SER A 178 -30.15 -12.48 -14.42
#